data_AF-V9VAW8-F1
#
_entry.id   AF-V9VAW8-F1
#
_cell.length_a   1.000
_cell.length_b   1.000
_cell.length_c   1.000
_cell.angle_alpha   90.00
_cell.angle_beta   90.00
_cell.angle_gamma   90.00
#
_symmetry.space_group_name_H-M   'P 1'
#
loop_
_entity.id
_entity.type
_entity.pdbx_description
1 polymer ?
#
loop_
_entity_poly.entity_id
_entity_poly.type
_entity_poly.pdbx_seq_one_letter_code
_entity_poly.pdbx_strand_id
1 'polypeptide(L)'
;MISELKDDDFPAIYESLVALLPDRPWVKWVSSLEHQLGEAPLMRSFLWSRNIIAYGLREFDCHGLQPPTSESWGAIKSALIFASQVLLLCRQHSSGGGAESRGKLLGRVRHAIKDPDGMRGLRLELMVATHLSRQGCEIQWMEEDVGVGTFDLLAKLPGGASEESGDASEEPGDVWVEVECKSISADRGEPLTEEEFHLLVGPILQLIEPRLLQVERHFFGISVVFTDKLPKGAARGAVVEAVASAVGKARSGEEAFEVPGVCLVRVVLSDLREVVVKGEGLARGEVYALADHLIGAGNGFRFIKGFGDECYLSIDFQTALPSNFEVGLGSVAKRAVRKQMTGTRPGCLVVGVERHSGASLEEVSRQESGELAQRATKLLRDSPHLASVVYVSAPILERVEAADDGWRCAGGLAVLEGQGEGLISEGELSRTYVFDNPAGHYPHLRLSRLFGVG
;
A
#
# COMPACT_ATOMS: atom_id res chain seq x y z
N MET A 1 14.41 -0.60 4.96
CA MET A 1 14.32 0.87 5.13
C MET A 1 13.56 1.16 6.42
N ILE A 2 14.06 2.03 7.31
CA ILE A 2 13.49 2.24 8.66
C ILE A 2 13.27 3.73 8.93
N SER A 3 12.14 4.09 9.54
CA SER A 3 11.91 5.41 10.16
C SER A 3 11.41 5.23 11.59
N GLU A 4 12.33 5.32 12.56
CA GLU A 4 12.04 5.20 14.00
C GLU A 4 11.58 6.53 14.60
N LEU A 5 10.56 6.46 15.46
CA LEU A 5 10.11 7.55 16.34
C LEU A 5 9.69 6.97 17.69
N LYS A 6 9.84 7.76 18.76
CA LYS A 6 9.23 7.44 20.05
C LYS A 6 7.85 8.09 20.12
N ASP A 7 6.90 7.40 20.74
CA ASP A 7 5.54 7.92 20.90
C ASP A 7 5.54 9.26 21.68
N ASP A 8 6.50 9.48 22.58
CA ASP A 8 6.67 10.74 23.31
C ASP A 8 7.07 11.94 22.42
N ASP A 9 7.65 11.69 21.24
CA ASP A 9 8.04 12.75 20.29
C ASP A 9 6.83 13.24 19.48
N PHE A 10 5.72 12.50 19.48
CA PHE A 10 4.55 12.73 18.62
C PHE A 10 3.93 14.12 18.79
N PRO A 11 3.69 14.64 20.02
CA PRO A 11 3.16 15.98 20.19
C PRO A 11 4.02 17.06 19.54
N ALA A 12 5.35 17.01 19.77
CA ALA A 12 6.28 18.00 19.23
C ALA A 12 6.39 17.93 17.69
N ILE A 13 6.33 16.72 17.13
CA ILE A 13 6.29 16.49 15.68
C ILE A 13 5.00 17.07 15.09
N TYR A 14 3.86 16.76 15.68
CA TYR A 14 2.56 17.26 15.21
C TYR A 14 2.49 18.78 15.28
N GLU A 15 2.89 19.40 16.40
CA GLU A 15 2.94 20.85 16.55
C GLU A 15 3.84 21.51 15.50
N SER A 16 5.02 20.93 15.24
CA SER A 16 5.93 21.41 14.22
C SER A 16 5.32 21.31 12.81
N LEU A 17 4.60 20.23 12.50
CA LEU A 17 3.90 20.09 11.22
C LEU A 17 2.78 21.12 11.08
N VAL A 18 1.98 21.33 12.13
CA VAL A 18 0.91 22.34 12.15
C VAL A 18 1.48 23.75 11.97
N ALA A 19 2.66 24.05 12.52
CA ALA A 19 3.34 25.32 12.28
C ALA A 19 3.71 25.53 10.80
N LEU A 20 4.03 24.45 10.07
CA LEU A 20 4.29 24.51 8.61
C LEU A 20 3.00 24.52 7.77
N LEU A 21 1.94 23.87 8.26
CA LEU A 21 0.64 23.70 7.59
C LEU A 21 -0.52 24.13 8.50
N PRO A 22 -0.65 25.43 8.82
CA PRO A 22 -1.63 25.92 9.79
C PRO A 22 -3.07 25.75 9.33
N ASP A 23 -3.29 25.60 8.02
CA ASP A 23 -4.59 25.34 7.42
C ASP A 23 -5.12 23.92 7.65
N ARG A 24 -4.28 23.02 8.20
CA ARG A 24 -4.61 21.62 8.54
C ARG A 24 -5.43 20.93 7.44
N PRO A 25 -4.86 20.78 6.23
CA PRO A 25 -5.60 20.32 5.04
C PRO A 25 -6.29 18.96 5.21
N TRP A 26 -5.83 18.11 6.14
CA TRP A 26 -6.43 16.83 6.48
C TRP A 26 -7.81 16.97 7.13
N VAL A 27 -8.10 18.03 7.90
CA VAL A 27 -9.37 18.18 8.61
C VAL A 27 -10.54 18.25 7.63
N LYS A 28 -10.48 19.18 6.66
CA LYS A 28 -11.53 19.33 5.65
C LYS A 28 -11.64 18.09 4.76
N TRP A 29 -10.51 17.43 4.47
CA TRP A 29 -10.51 16.22 3.65
C TRP A 29 -11.22 15.07 4.36
N VAL A 30 -10.88 14.79 5.63
CA VAL A 30 -11.54 13.73 6.40
C VAL A 30 -13.04 14.01 6.54
N SER A 31 -13.47 15.25 6.78
CA SER A 31 -14.91 15.57 6.79
C SER A 31 -15.61 15.27 5.45
N SER A 32 -14.92 15.44 4.31
CA SER A 32 -15.45 15.05 3.00
C SER A 32 -15.59 13.52 2.87
N LEU A 33 -14.62 12.77 3.39
CA LEU A 33 -14.66 11.30 3.40
C LEU A 33 -15.77 10.79 4.33
N GLU A 34 -15.97 11.41 5.50
CA GLU A 34 -17.07 11.10 6.42
C GLU A 34 -18.44 11.32 5.77
N HIS A 35 -18.58 12.35 4.94
CA HIS A 35 -19.81 12.55 4.17
C HIS A 35 -20.05 11.42 3.17
N GLN A 36 -19.01 11.00 2.43
CA GLN A 36 -19.08 9.85 1.52
C GLN A 36 -19.45 8.55 2.27
N LEU A 37 -18.95 8.36 3.50
CA LEU A 37 -19.31 7.21 4.34
C LEU A 37 -20.79 7.21 4.77
N GLY A 38 -21.42 8.38 4.86
CA GLY A 38 -22.86 8.48 5.07
C GLY A 38 -23.66 7.84 3.92
N GLU A 39 -23.17 7.95 2.69
CA GLU A 39 -23.81 7.39 1.50
C GLU A 39 -23.43 5.92 1.27
N ALA A 40 -22.20 5.53 1.60
CA ALA A 40 -21.67 4.18 1.40
C ALA A 40 -20.90 3.65 2.64
N PRO A 41 -21.60 3.24 3.71
CA PRO A 41 -20.96 2.83 4.98
C PRO A 41 -19.95 1.68 4.85
N LEU A 42 -20.15 0.79 3.89
CA LEU A 42 -19.26 -0.37 3.65
C LEU A 42 -17.90 0.03 3.10
N MET A 43 -17.73 1.27 2.60
CA MET A 43 -16.45 1.77 2.11
C MET A 43 -15.51 2.21 3.23
N ARG A 44 -15.91 2.11 4.51
CA ARG A 44 -15.11 2.60 5.65
C ARG A 44 -13.68 2.07 5.66
N SER A 45 -13.50 0.76 5.61
CA SER A 45 -12.16 0.14 5.63
C SER A 45 -11.31 0.56 4.44
N PHE A 46 -11.92 0.61 3.25
CA PHE A 46 -11.26 1.01 2.02
C PHE A 46 -10.83 2.48 2.04
N LEU A 47 -11.72 3.40 2.42
CA LEU A 47 -11.38 4.83 2.50
C LEU A 47 -10.36 5.09 3.60
N TRP A 48 -10.47 4.39 4.73
CA TRP A 48 -9.51 4.47 5.83
C TRP A 48 -8.10 4.09 5.40
N SER A 49 -7.94 2.88 4.84
CA SER A 49 -6.63 2.38 4.40
C SER A 49 -5.99 3.29 3.33
N ARG A 50 -6.77 3.76 2.35
CA ARG A 50 -6.26 4.68 1.30
C ARG A 50 -5.90 6.07 1.80
N ASN A 51 -6.47 6.51 2.94
CA ASN A 51 -6.26 7.85 3.49
C ASN A 51 -5.64 7.81 4.89
N ILE A 52 -4.85 6.76 5.19
CA ILE A 52 -4.31 6.49 6.52
C ILE A 52 -3.59 7.69 7.15
N ILE A 53 -2.87 8.48 6.34
CA ILE A 53 -2.17 9.68 6.82
C ILE A 53 -3.15 10.79 7.23
N ALA A 54 -4.17 11.05 6.41
CA ALA A 54 -5.15 12.09 6.71
C ALA A 54 -6.00 11.71 7.92
N TYR A 55 -6.45 10.45 8.01
CA TYR A 55 -7.14 9.93 9.18
C TYR A 55 -6.25 9.95 10.42
N GLY A 56 -5.00 9.50 10.34
CA GLY A 56 -4.07 9.52 11.46
C GLY A 56 -3.80 10.92 12.02
N LEU A 57 -3.58 11.91 11.14
CA LEU A 57 -3.44 13.31 11.57
C LEU A 57 -4.72 13.86 12.20
N ARG A 58 -5.90 13.44 11.70
CA ARG A 58 -7.19 13.84 12.27
C ARG A 58 -7.44 13.21 13.64
N GLU A 59 -7.17 11.92 13.79
CA GLU A 59 -7.29 11.21 15.05
C GLU A 59 -6.36 11.82 16.12
N PHE A 60 -5.11 12.13 15.75
CA PHE A 60 -4.19 12.82 16.68
C PHE A 60 -4.70 14.21 17.07
N ASP A 61 -5.29 14.98 16.13
CA ASP A 61 -5.89 16.29 16.42
C ASP A 61 -7.03 16.20 17.44
N CYS A 62 -7.80 15.10 17.41
CA CYS A 62 -8.95 14.88 18.29
C CYS A 62 -8.58 14.24 19.63
N HIS A 63 -7.58 13.36 19.64
CA HIS A 63 -7.35 12.43 20.76
C HIS A 63 -5.91 12.44 21.29
N GLY A 64 -4.96 13.07 20.59
CA GLY A 64 -3.55 13.05 20.95
C GLY A 64 -3.03 11.63 21.12
N LEU A 65 -2.38 11.36 22.27
CA LEU A 65 -1.83 10.05 22.62
C LEU A 65 -2.87 9.05 23.16
N GLN A 66 -4.15 9.40 23.18
CA GLN A 66 -5.23 8.56 23.72
C GLN A 66 -6.25 8.18 22.63
N PRO A 67 -5.82 7.50 21.56
CA PRO A 67 -6.72 7.14 20.47
C PRO A 67 -7.83 6.19 20.93
N PRO A 68 -9.02 6.23 20.30
CA PRO A 68 -10.15 5.41 20.70
C PRO A 68 -9.98 3.94 20.34
N THR A 69 -9.11 3.61 19.38
CA THR A 69 -8.92 2.25 18.87
C THR A 69 -7.45 1.98 18.51
N SER A 70 -7.07 0.69 18.42
CA SER A 70 -5.76 0.28 17.91
C SER A 70 -5.55 0.62 16.44
N GLU A 71 -6.62 0.61 15.63
CA GLU A 71 -6.58 1.02 14.22
C GLU A 71 -6.28 2.52 14.08
N SER A 72 -6.96 3.36 14.89
CA SER A 72 -6.65 4.80 15.04
C SER A 72 -5.19 5.01 15.43
N TRP A 73 -4.66 4.20 16.34
CA TRP A 73 -3.27 4.30 16.77
C TRP A 73 -2.28 3.97 15.64
N GLY A 74 -2.50 2.89 14.89
CA GLY A 74 -1.68 2.56 13.72
C GLY A 74 -1.69 3.67 12.66
N ALA A 75 -2.84 4.30 12.44
CA ALA A 75 -2.96 5.44 11.53
C ALA A 75 -2.18 6.66 12.04
N ILE A 76 -2.29 6.99 13.34
CA ILE A 76 -1.51 8.06 13.99
C ILE A 76 -0.01 7.82 13.82
N LYS A 77 0.48 6.61 14.06
CA LYS A 77 1.89 6.26 13.89
C LYS A 77 2.37 6.50 12.47
N SER A 78 1.63 5.98 11.49
CA SER A 78 1.92 6.17 10.07
C SER A 78 1.97 7.67 9.71
N ALA A 79 1.00 8.44 10.21
CA ALA A 79 0.89 9.88 9.99
C ALA A 79 2.05 10.68 10.61
N LEU A 80 2.51 10.32 11.80
CA LEU A 80 3.58 11.05 12.48
C LEU A 80 4.98 10.62 12.03
N ILE A 81 5.14 9.38 11.57
CA ILE A 81 6.32 8.97 10.79
C ILE A 81 6.43 9.82 9.53
N PHE A 82 5.35 9.91 8.75
CA PHE A 82 5.29 10.80 7.59
C PHE A 82 5.61 12.26 7.94
N ALA A 83 4.99 12.79 9.00
CA ALA A 83 5.23 14.15 9.46
C ALA A 83 6.70 14.39 9.82
N SER A 84 7.34 13.44 10.51
CA SER A 84 8.75 13.57 10.90
C SER A 84 9.69 13.57 9.69
N GLN A 85 9.42 12.77 8.66
CA GLN A 85 10.17 12.77 7.41
C GLN A 85 10.05 14.12 6.69
N VAL A 86 8.83 14.68 6.61
CA VAL A 86 8.60 16.02 6.06
C VAL A 86 9.40 17.07 6.84
N LEU A 87 9.35 17.04 8.18
CA LEU A 87 10.07 17.98 9.04
C LEU A 87 11.59 17.86 8.88
N LEU A 88 12.12 16.64 8.84
CA LEU A 88 13.54 16.37 8.64
C LEU A 88 14.04 17.04 7.37
N LEU A 89 13.34 16.83 6.25
CA LEU A 89 13.70 17.40 4.97
C LEU A 89 13.51 18.92 4.96
N CYS A 90 12.43 19.45 5.52
CA CYS A 90 12.25 20.89 5.65
C CYS A 90 13.39 21.56 6.42
N ARG A 91 13.94 20.90 7.46
CA ARG A 91 15.09 21.41 8.22
C ARG A 91 16.37 21.44 7.38
N GLN A 92 16.63 20.40 6.58
CA GLN A 92 17.79 20.35 5.68
C GLN A 92 17.81 21.51 4.66
N HIS A 93 16.64 21.99 4.24
CA HIS A 93 16.51 23.11 3.31
C HIS A 93 16.44 24.50 3.99
N SER A 94 16.88 24.63 5.25
CA SER A 94 16.83 25.92 5.97
C SER A 94 17.99 26.89 5.66
N SER A 95 18.97 26.48 4.84
CA SER A 95 20.12 27.30 4.43
C SER A 95 19.99 27.77 2.96
N GLY A 96 20.69 28.85 2.60
CA GLY A 96 20.51 29.67 1.39
C GLY A 96 19.93 28.98 0.14
N GLY A 97 18.84 29.54 -0.42
CA GLY A 97 18.09 28.97 -1.55
C GLY A 97 16.99 27.98 -1.15
N GLY A 98 17.08 27.32 0.00
CA GLY A 98 16.17 26.24 0.39
C GLY A 98 14.76 26.66 0.83
N ALA A 99 14.48 27.96 0.98
CA ALA A 99 13.13 28.45 1.31
C ALA A 99 12.10 28.12 0.21
N GLU A 100 12.52 28.17 -1.06
CA GLU A 100 11.70 27.84 -2.22
C GLU A 100 11.43 26.33 -2.30
N SER A 101 12.48 25.51 -2.18
CA SER A 101 12.38 24.04 -2.13
C SER A 101 11.48 23.56 -0.99
N ARG A 102 11.59 24.19 0.19
CA ARG A 102 10.70 23.95 1.33
C ARG A 102 9.24 24.27 0.99
N GLY A 103 8.98 25.41 0.35
CA GLY A 103 7.63 25.79 -0.09
C GLY A 103 7.03 24.80 -1.09
N LYS A 104 7.83 24.32 -2.04
CA LYS A 104 7.44 23.31 -3.04
C LYS A 104 7.11 21.96 -2.39
N LEU A 105 7.96 21.46 -1.49
CA LEU A 105 7.69 20.23 -0.73
C LEU A 105 6.37 20.34 0.05
N LEU A 106 6.14 21.45 0.75
CA LEU A 106 4.89 21.67 1.48
C LEU A 106 3.68 21.78 0.55
N GLY A 107 3.85 22.34 -0.66
CA GLY A 107 2.83 22.32 -1.72
C GLY A 107 2.47 20.90 -2.14
N ARG A 108 3.46 20.04 -2.36
CA ARG A 108 3.26 18.61 -2.68
C ARG A 108 2.56 17.86 -1.55
N VAL A 109 2.97 18.08 -0.29
CA VAL A 109 2.32 17.50 0.90
C VAL A 109 0.84 17.91 0.96
N ARG A 110 0.52 19.21 0.77
CA ARG A 110 -0.87 19.69 0.75
C ARG A 110 -1.72 19.03 -0.33
N HIS A 111 -1.15 18.84 -1.52
CA HIS A 111 -1.85 18.19 -2.63
C HIS A 111 -2.08 16.70 -2.33
N ALA A 112 -1.01 16.00 -1.94
CA ALA A 112 -1.02 14.58 -1.63
C ALA A 112 -2.04 14.20 -0.54
N ILE A 113 -2.25 15.05 0.47
CA ILE A 113 -3.25 14.76 1.53
C ILE A 113 -4.67 14.50 0.98
N LYS A 114 -5.00 15.05 -0.20
CA LYS A 114 -6.31 14.89 -0.86
C LYS A 114 -6.29 13.91 -2.04
N ASP A 115 -5.13 13.34 -2.32
CA ASP A 115 -4.91 12.43 -3.43
C ASP A 115 -4.20 11.16 -2.90
N PRO A 116 -4.93 10.09 -2.61
CA PRO A 116 -4.35 8.84 -2.10
C PRO A 116 -3.20 8.29 -2.96
N ASP A 117 -3.29 8.45 -4.29
CA ASP A 117 -2.27 7.95 -5.20
C ASP A 117 -1.01 8.82 -5.16
N GLY A 118 -1.18 10.15 -5.13
CA GLY A 118 -0.11 11.11 -4.88
C GLY A 118 0.54 10.96 -3.51
N MET A 119 -0.23 10.71 -2.45
CA MET A 119 0.28 10.40 -1.11
C MET A 119 1.13 9.15 -1.10
N ARG A 120 0.67 8.07 -1.75
CA ARG A 120 1.45 6.85 -1.88
C ARG A 120 2.79 7.09 -2.56
N GLY A 121 2.80 7.82 -3.69
CA GLY A 121 4.03 8.21 -4.39
C GLY A 121 4.97 9.02 -3.50
N LEU A 122 4.45 10.08 -2.87
CA LEU A 122 5.22 10.95 -2.00
C LEU A 122 5.80 10.22 -0.79
N ARG A 123 5.05 9.29 -0.18
CA ARG A 123 5.56 8.46 0.93
C ARG A 123 6.76 7.63 0.50
N LEU A 124 6.71 7.00 -0.68
CA LEU A 124 7.86 6.25 -1.21
C LEU A 124 9.08 7.16 -1.38
N GLU A 125 8.90 8.32 -1.99
CA GLU A 125 9.97 9.30 -2.20
C GLU A 125 10.59 9.78 -0.88
N LEU A 126 9.76 10.14 0.11
CA LEU A 126 10.20 10.56 1.45
C LEU A 126 10.97 9.46 2.16
N MET A 127 10.50 8.21 2.06
CA MET A 127 11.14 7.05 2.63
C MET A 127 12.54 6.86 2.02
N VAL A 128 12.64 6.87 0.69
CA VAL A 128 13.90 6.75 -0.07
C VAL A 128 14.87 7.87 0.28
N ALA A 129 14.41 9.12 0.26
CA ALA A 129 15.22 10.29 0.60
C ALA A 129 15.74 10.22 2.04
N THR A 130 14.88 9.82 2.99
CA THR A 130 15.25 9.67 4.40
C THR A 130 16.31 8.57 4.57
N HIS A 131 16.13 7.44 3.88
CA HIS A 131 17.09 6.34 3.91
C HIS A 131 18.45 6.74 3.36
N LEU A 132 18.49 7.32 2.15
CA LEU A 132 19.73 7.76 1.54
C LEU A 132 20.43 8.84 2.38
N SER A 133 19.68 9.78 2.97
CA SER A 133 20.22 10.76 3.92
C SER A 133 20.88 10.09 5.13
N ARG A 134 20.25 9.03 5.69
CA ARG A 134 20.81 8.26 6.81
C ARG A 134 22.08 7.49 6.43
N GLN A 135 22.22 7.11 5.16
CA GLN A 135 23.45 6.54 4.60
C GLN A 135 24.52 7.61 4.30
N GLY A 136 24.28 8.88 4.62
CA GLY A 136 25.23 9.97 4.41
C GLY A 136 25.18 10.60 3.01
N CYS A 137 24.15 10.30 2.20
CA CYS A 137 23.97 10.95 0.91
C CYS A 137 23.44 12.38 1.07
N GLU A 138 23.87 13.30 0.20
CA GLU A 138 23.22 14.61 0.04
C GLU A 138 22.06 14.48 -0.95
N ILE A 139 20.88 14.99 -0.61
CA ILE A 139 19.67 14.85 -1.42
C ILE A 139 19.22 16.21 -1.95
N GLN A 140 19.03 16.31 -3.26
CA GLN A 140 18.37 17.43 -3.93
C GLN A 140 17.06 16.94 -4.55
N TRP A 141 15.96 17.65 -4.26
CA TRP A 141 14.66 17.38 -4.87
C TRP A 141 14.59 18.07 -6.22
N MET A 142 14.26 17.32 -7.26
CA MET A 142 14.18 17.88 -8.60
C MET A 142 12.80 18.43 -8.89
N GLU A 143 12.76 19.42 -9.76
CA GLU A 143 11.53 20.07 -10.21
C GLU A 143 11.12 19.51 -11.56
N GLU A 144 9.81 19.27 -11.74
CA GLU A 144 9.26 18.83 -13.02
C GLU A 144 9.44 19.88 -14.14
N ASP A 145 9.70 21.15 -13.78
CA ASP A 145 9.58 22.31 -14.69
C ASP A 145 10.91 22.81 -15.29
N VAL A 146 12.07 22.27 -14.88
CA VAL A 146 13.40 22.85 -15.25
C VAL A 146 14.05 22.18 -16.47
N GLY A 147 13.38 21.19 -17.09
CA GLY A 147 13.69 20.72 -18.45
C GLY A 147 14.97 19.89 -18.64
N VAL A 148 15.69 19.52 -17.58
CA VAL A 148 16.85 18.61 -17.62
C VAL A 148 16.52 17.35 -16.80
N GLY A 149 15.67 16.48 -17.37
CA GLY A 149 15.09 15.33 -16.67
C GLY A 149 13.94 15.73 -15.74
N THR A 150 13.06 14.77 -15.43
CA THR A 150 11.92 14.92 -14.51
C THR A 150 11.95 13.82 -13.45
N PHE A 151 13.15 13.38 -13.05
CA PHE A 151 13.30 12.35 -12.03
C PHE A 151 13.08 12.94 -10.64
N ASP A 152 12.74 12.15 -9.63
CA ASP A 152 12.29 12.68 -8.33
C ASP A 152 13.43 13.27 -7.45
N LEU A 153 14.57 12.59 -7.36
CA LEU A 153 15.69 12.98 -6.47
C LEU A 153 17.05 12.90 -7.18
N LEU A 154 17.94 13.83 -6.85
CA LEU A 154 19.37 13.73 -7.16
C LEU A 154 20.13 13.45 -5.86
N ALA A 155 20.83 12.32 -5.79
CA ALA A 155 21.54 11.88 -4.59
C ALA A 155 23.06 11.89 -4.82
N LYS A 156 23.81 12.63 -4.00
CA LYS A 156 25.27 12.58 -3.98
C LYS A 156 25.73 11.46 -3.06
N LEU A 157 26.51 10.52 -3.60
CA LEU A 157 27.01 9.39 -2.82
C LEU A 157 28.15 9.83 -1.88
N PRO A 158 28.20 9.30 -0.64
CA PRO A 158 29.33 9.54 0.26
C PRO A 158 30.58 8.80 -0.25
N GLY A 159 31.74 9.47 -0.23
CA GLY A 159 33.04 8.87 -0.54
C GLY A 159 33.19 8.42 -2.00
N GLY A 160 33.37 9.37 -2.93
CA GLY A 160 33.45 9.13 -4.38
C GLY A 160 34.31 7.91 -4.76
N ALA A 161 33.88 7.21 -5.82
CA ALA A 161 34.27 5.86 -6.24
C ALA A 161 35.79 5.56 -6.34
N SER A 162 36.50 5.46 -5.21
CA SER A 162 37.97 5.40 -5.20
C SER A 162 38.58 4.29 -4.35
N GLU A 163 37.81 3.27 -3.93
CA GLU A 163 38.39 2.16 -3.16
C GLU A 163 38.86 0.96 -4.01
N GLU A 164 38.43 0.82 -5.28
CA GLU A 164 38.78 -0.36 -6.10
C GLU A 164 39.72 -0.08 -7.29
N SER A 165 39.93 1.17 -7.68
CA SER A 165 40.95 1.55 -8.66
C SER A 165 42.20 2.05 -7.93
N GLY A 166 43.24 1.22 -7.86
CA GLY A 166 44.52 1.48 -7.18
C GLY A 166 45.38 2.59 -7.81
N ASP A 167 44.77 3.63 -8.37
CA ASP A 167 45.45 4.80 -8.92
C ASP A 167 45.11 6.01 -8.05
N ALA A 168 46.04 6.35 -7.15
CA ALA A 168 45.87 7.37 -6.10
C ALA A 168 45.92 8.83 -6.63
N SER A 169 45.70 9.04 -7.93
CA SER A 169 45.89 10.34 -8.60
C SER A 169 44.61 11.04 -9.06
N GLU A 170 43.43 10.41 -8.95
CA GLU A 170 42.16 11.09 -9.21
C GLU A 170 41.47 11.40 -7.88
N GLU A 171 41.25 12.70 -7.59
CA GLU A 171 40.38 13.07 -6.48
C GLU A 171 39.01 12.41 -6.69
N PRO A 172 38.42 11.75 -5.67
CA PRO A 172 37.13 11.11 -5.80
C PRO A 172 36.08 12.15 -6.18
N GLY A 173 35.71 12.18 -7.46
CA GLY A 173 34.68 13.09 -7.95
C GLY A 173 33.34 12.81 -7.27
N ASP A 174 32.59 13.88 -7.02
CA ASP A 174 31.22 13.79 -6.53
C ASP A 174 30.36 12.97 -7.49
N VAL A 175 29.94 11.77 -7.09
CA VAL A 175 29.03 10.95 -7.88
C VAL A 175 27.59 11.31 -7.52
N TRP A 176 26.87 11.86 -8.50
CA TRP A 176 25.45 12.16 -8.41
C TRP A 176 24.62 11.10 -9.14
N VAL A 177 23.65 10.52 -8.45
CA VAL A 177 22.73 9.50 -8.95
C VAL A 177 21.33 10.10 -9.11
N GLU A 178 20.73 9.89 -10.28
CA GLU A 178 19.34 10.25 -10.57
C GLU A 178 18.43 9.14 -10.02
N VAL A 179 17.65 9.43 -8.98
CA VAL A 179 16.75 8.47 -8.35
C VAL A 179 15.32 8.79 -8.75
N GLU A 180 14.65 7.80 -9.33
CA GLU A 180 13.24 7.90 -9.73
C GLU A 180 12.40 6.92 -8.94
N CYS A 181 11.34 7.42 -8.31
CA CYS A 181 10.44 6.64 -7.49
C CYS A 181 9.11 6.40 -8.23
N LYS A 182 8.64 5.16 -8.24
CA LYS A 182 7.32 4.81 -8.77
C LYS A 182 6.63 3.86 -7.81
N SER A 183 5.50 4.29 -7.25
CA SER A 183 4.67 3.40 -6.47
C SER A 183 3.56 2.80 -7.32
N ILE A 184 3.40 1.48 -7.22
CA ILE A 184 2.35 0.73 -7.91
C ILE A 184 1.40 0.17 -6.86
N SER A 185 0.13 0.57 -6.96
CA SER A 185 -0.93 0.10 -6.09
C SER A 185 -1.20 -1.39 -6.30
N ALA A 186 -1.70 -2.05 -5.25
CA ALA A 186 -2.04 -3.47 -5.30
C ALA A 186 -3.11 -3.81 -6.36
N ASP A 187 -3.98 -2.86 -6.69
CA ASP A 187 -5.06 -2.99 -7.68
C ASP A 187 -4.67 -2.59 -9.10
N ARG A 188 -3.43 -2.16 -9.34
CA ARG A 188 -3.01 -1.65 -10.64
C ARG A 188 -3.08 -2.74 -11.70
N GLY A 189 -3.98 -2.58 -12.67
CA GLY A 189 -4.13 -3.56 -13.74
C GLY A 189 -4.90 -4.81 -13.32
N GLU A 190 -5.45 -4.83 -12.10
CA GLU A 190 -6.40 -5.84 -11.69
C GLU A 190 -7.76 -5.58 -12.37
N PRO A 191 -8.44 -6.62 -12.86
CA PRO A 191 -9.73 -6.48 -13.51
C PRO A 191 -10.88 -6.19 -12.53
N LEU A 192 -10.72 -6.52 -11.25
CA LEU A 192 -11.63 -6.22 -10.15
C LEU A 192 -10.83 -5.54 -9.04
N THR A 193 -11.19 -4.31 -8.68
CA THR A 193 -10.55 -3.57 -7.56
C THR A 193 -11.39 -3.65 -6.28
N GLU A 194 -10.78 -3.36 -5.13
CA GLU A 194 -11.47 -3.32 -3.83
C GLU A 194 -12.58 -2.23 -3.81
N GLU A 195 -12.32 -1.11 -4.48
CA GLU A 195 -13.32 -0.05 -4.66
C GLU A 195 -14.55 -0.56 -5.43
N GLU A 196 -14.32 -1.24 -6.55
CA GLU A 196 -15.38 -1.80 -7.37
C GLU A 196 -16.19 -2.85 -6.61
N PHE A 197 -15.52 -3.67 -5.79
CA PHE A 197 -16.16 -4.60 -4.88
C PHE A 197 -17.12 -3.90 -3.90
N HIS A 198 -16.66 -2.87 -3.19
CA HIS A 198 -17.52 -2.14 -2.25
C HIS A 198 -18.70 -1.44 -2.94
N LEU A 199 -18.49 -0.91 -4.15
CA LEU A 199 -19.54 -0.29 -4.97
C LEU A 199 -20.60 -1.29 -5.46
N LEU A 200 -20.29 -2.59 -5.49
CA LEU A 200 -21.22 -3.66 -5.86
C LEU A 200 -21.97 -4.22 -4.64
N VAL A 201 -21.25 -4.49 -3.55
CA VAL A 201 -21.81 -5.16 -2.36
C VAL A 201 -22.92 -4.31 -1.72
N GLY A 202 -22.72 -3.00 -1.58
CA GLY A 202 -23.69 -2.12 -0.90
C GLY A 202 -25.09 -2.18 -1.50
N PRO A 203 -25.27 -1.89 -2.81
CA PRO A 203 -26.56 -1.99 -3.48
C PRO A 203 -27.18 -3.40 -3.43
N ILE A 204 -26.37 -4.46 -3.51
CA ILE A 204 -26.88 -5.84 -3.40
C ILE A 204 -27.45 -6.10 -2.01
N LEU A 205 -26.73 -5.72 -0.94
CA LEU A 205 -27.21 -5.87 0.43
C LEU A 205 -28.54 -5.16 0.65
N GLN A 206 -28.70 -3.93 0.14
CA GLN A 206 -29.95 -3.18 0.26
C GLN A 206 -31.16 -3.94 -0.32
N LEU A 207 -30.96 -4.73 -1.38
CA LEU A 207 -32.03 -5.50 -2.01
C LEU A 207 -32.28 -6.86 -1.33
N ILE A 208 -31.25 -7.52 -0.80
CA ILE A 208 -31.38 -8.89 -0.28
C ILE A 208 -31.62 -8.96 1.23
N GLU A 209 -31.11 -8.00 2.00
CA GLU A 209 -31.16 -8.00 3.46
C GLU A 209 -32.57 -8.16 4.05
N PRO A 210 -33.63 -7.47 3.55
CA PRO A 210 -34.99 -7.67 4.05
C PRO A 210 -35.49 -9.11 3.97
N ARG A 211 -34.98 -9.89 3.00
CA ARG A 211 -35.32 -11.29 2.82
C ARG A 211 -34.47 -12.21 3.70
N LEU A 212 -33.18 -11.91 3.87
CA LEU A 212 -32.29 -12.69 4.74
C LEU A 212 -32.78 -12.68 6.19
N LEU A 213 -33.35 -11.56 6.63
CA LEU A 213 -33.96 -11.41 7.96
C LEU A 213 -35.23 -12.26 8.17
N GLN A 214 -35.82 -12.83 7.11
CA GLN A 214 -36.99 -13.71 7.21
C GLN A 214 -36.62 -15.19 7.34
N VAL A 215 -35.32 -15.50 7.28
CA VAL A 215 -34.80 -16.87 7.27
C VAL A 215 -33.93 -17.07 8.51
N GLU A 216 -34.31 -18.02 9.36
CA GLU A 216 -33.58 -18.35 10.59
C GLU A 216 -32.67 -19.56 10.38
N ARG A 217 -31.50 -19.59 11.03
CA ARG A 217 -30.59 -20.75 11.04
C ARG A 217 -30.12 -21.15 9.65
N HIS A 218 -29.69 -20.18 8.85
CA HIS A 218 -29.17 -20.44 7.51
C HIS A 218 -27.88 -19.66 7.23
N PHE A 219 -27.05 -20.25 6.39
CA PHE A 219 -25.92 -19.60 5.75
C PHE A 219 -26.23 -19.36 4.27
N PHE A 220 -26.11 -18.11 3.84
CA PHE A 220 -26.21 -17.69 2.44
C PHE A 220 -24.82 -17.47 1.87
N GLY A 221 -24.37 -18.36 1.00
CA GLY A 221 -23.16 -18.18 0.21
C GLY A 221 -23.51 -17.65 -1.18
N ILE A 222 -23.00 -16.48 -1.56
CA ILE A 222 -23.17 -15.91 -2.89
C ILE A 222 -21.79 -15.81 -3.52
N SER A 223 -21.59 -16.43 -4.68
CA SER A 223 -20.37 -16.30 -5.47
C SER A 223 -20.70 -15.69 -6.82
N VAL A 224 -20.06 -14.57 -7.15
CA VAL A 224 -20.20 -13.87 -8.41
C VAL A 224 -18.85 -13.89 -9.13
N VAL A 225 -18.79 -14.56 -10.28
CA VAL A 225 -17.58 -14.63 -11.11
C VAL A 225 -17.81 -13.85 -12.40
N PHE A 226 -17.14 -12.71 -12.54
CA PHE A 226 -17.16 -11.92 -13.76
C PHE A 226 -16.38 -12.62 -14.88
N THR A 227 -17.02 -12.83 -16.02
CA THR A 227 -16.43 -13.48 -17.21
C THR A 227 -15.97 -12.46 -18.26
N ASP A 228 -16.38 -11.20 -18.12
CA ASP A 228 -15.95 -10.06 -18.92
C ASP A 228 -15.64 -8.86 -17.99
N LYS A 229 -15.31 -7.71 -18.58
CA LYS A 229 -14.98 -6.47 -17.87
C LYS A 229 -16.11 -6.08 -16.93
N LEU A 230 -15.73 -5.56 -15.77
CA LEU A 230 -16.70 -5.14 -14.77
C LEU A 230 -17.68 -4.11 -15.34
N PRO A 231 -19.00 -4.30 -15.13
CA PRO A 231 -20.00 -3.41 -15.67
C PRO A 231 -19.98 -2.05 -14.95
N LYS A 232 -20.28 -1.00 -15.71
CA LYS A 232 -20.34 0.40 -15.24
C LYS A 232 -21.71 1.00 -15.53
N GLY A 233 -22.10 2.02 -14.76
CA GLY A 233 -23.38 2.72 -14.94
C GLY A 233 -24.58 1.78 -14.88
N ALA A 234 -25.50 1.90 -15.85
CA ALA A 234 -26.73 1.11 -15.89
C ALA A 234 -26.49 -0.41 -15.93
N ALA A 235 -25.42 -0.88 -16.59
CA ALA A 235 -25.09 -2.31 -16.65
C ALA A 235 -24.74 -2.88 -15.26
N ARG A 236 -24.19 -2.04 -14.36
CA ARG A 236 -23.93 -2.43 -12.97
C ARG A 236 -25.23 -2.67 -12.22
N GLY A 237 -26.23 -1.79 -12.41
CA GLY A 237 -27.56 -1.94 -11.84
C GLY A 237 -28.21 -3.27 -12.26
N ALA A 238 -28.09 -3.66 -13.53
CA ALA A 238 -28.60 -4.95 -14.01
C ALA A 238 -27.95 -6.15 -13.30
N VAL A 239 -26.65 -6.11 -13.00
CA VAL A 239 -25.98 -7.16 -12.21
C VAL A 239 -26.49 -7.18 -10.78
N VAL A 240 -26.62 -6.01 -10.14
CA VAL A 240 -27.16 -5.90 -8.78
C VAL A 240 -28.57 -6.52 -8.70
N GLU A 241 -29.45 -6.19 -9.64
CA GLU A 241 -30.80 -6.74 -9.73
C GLU A 241 -30.79 -8.25 -10.01
N ALA A 242 -29.90 -8.72 -10.89
CA ALA A 242 -29.80 -10.13 -11.23
C ALA A 242 -29.34 -10.97 -10.02
N VAL A 243 -28.32 -10.51 -9.28
CA VAL A 243 -27.86 -11.16 -8.04
C VAL A 243 -28.98 -11.17 -7.01
N ALA A 244 -29.66 -10.04 -6.79
CA ALA A 244 -30.78 -9.98 -5.86
C ALA A 244 -31.94 -10.90 -6.27
N SER A 245 -32.24 -10.99 -7.57
CA SER A 245 -33.25 -11.89 -8.11
C SER A 245 -32.88 -13.36 -7.90
N ALA A 246 -31.60 -13.72 -8.08
CA ALA A 246 -31.08 -15.07 -7.85
C ALA A 246 -31.26 -15.48 -6.38
N VAL A 247 -30.85 -14.63 -5.43
CA VAL A 247 -31.12 -14.82 -3.99
C VAL A 247 -32.63 -14.89 -3.71
N GLY A 248 -33.41 -14.12 -4.46
CA GLY A 248 -34.86 -14.12 -4.45
C GLY A 248 -35.51 -15.43 -4.93
N LYS A 249 -34.80 -16.26 -5.70
CA LYS A 249 -35.30 -17.54 -6.21
C LYS A 249 -34.80 -18.72 -5.38
N ALA A 250 -33.63 -18.60 -4.78
CA ALA A 250 -33.04 -19.61 -3.91
C ALA A 250 -34.05 -20.13 -2.87
N ARG A 251 -34.33 -21.44 -2.94
CA ARG A 251 -35.23 -22.14 -1.98
C ARG A 251 -34.50 -23.13 -1.08
N SER A 252 -33.51 -23.86 -1.61
CA SER A 252 -32.66 -24.78 -0.87
C SER A 252 -31.50 -25.26 -1.75
N GLY A 253 -30.37 -25.62 -1.13
CA GLY A 253 -29.23 -26.18 -1.84
C GLY A 253 -28.48 -25.14 -2.68
N GLU A 254 -27.97 -25.56 -3.82
CA GLU A 254 -27.15 -24.74 -4.73
C GLU A 254 -27.93 -24.40 -6.00
N GLU A 255 -27.96 -23.12 -6.35
CA GLU A 255 -28.51 -22.61 -7.59
C GLU A 255 -27.46 -21.78 -8.33
N ALA A 256 -27.35 -21.95 -9.64
CA ALA A 256 -26.44 -21.19 -10.49
C ALA A 256 -27.23 -20.47 -11.60
N PHE A 257 -26.84 -19.23 -11.85
CA PHE A 257 -27.47 -18.32 -12.81
C PHE A 257 -26.38 -17.65 -13.64
N GLU A 258 -26.64 -17.52 -14.93
CA GLU A 258 -25.79 -16.71 -15.81
C GLU A 258 -26.46 -15.36 -16.08
N VAL A 259 -25.70 -14.29 -15.94
CA VAL A 259 -26.00 -12.99 -16.53
C VAL A 259 -25.23 -12.94 -17.85
N PRO A 260 -25.90 -13.13 -19.01
CA PRO A 260 -25.23 -13.37 -20.28
C PRO A 260 -24.16 -12.32 -20.61
N GLY A 261 -22.94 -12.78 -20.83
CA GLY A 261 -21.80 -11.93 -21.19
C GLY A 261 -21.27 -11.05 -20.05
N VAL A 262 -21.68 -11.27 -18.80
CA VAL A 262 -21.24 -10.45 -17.66
C VAL A 262 -20.67 -11.29 -16.54
N CYS A 263 -21.47 -12.18 -15.95
CA CYS A 263 -21.05 -12.97 -14.80
C CYS A 263 -21.86 -14.24 -14.60
N LEU A 264 -21.26 -15.16 -13.85
CA LEU A 264 -21.92 -16.32 -13.27
C LEU A 264 -22.21 -16.03 -11.81
N VAL A 265 -23.44 -16.27 -11.36
CA VAL A 265 -23.88 -16.10 -9.98
C VAL A 265 -24.26 -17.47 -9.44
N ARG A 266 -23.58 -17.91 -8.39
CA ARG A 266 -23.94 -19.10 -7.62
C ARG A 266 -24.47 -18.67 -6.26
N VAL A 267 -25.62 -19.21 -5.87
CA VAL A 267 -26.20 -19.01 -4.55
C VAL A 267 -26.31 -20.37 -3.87
N VAL A 268 -25.72 -20.49 -2.69
CA VAL A 268 -25.75 -21.66 -1.83
C VAL A 268 -26.50 -21.30 -0.57
N LEU A 269 -27.53 -22.10 -0.25
CA LEU A 269 -28.30 -21.98 0.97
C LEU A 269 -28.10 -23.24 1.81
N SER A 270 -27.43 -23.09 2.95
CA SER A 270 -27.16 -24.18 3.90
C SER A 270 -27.96 -23.98 5.18
N ASP A 271 -28.64 -25.03 5.64
CA ASP A 271 -29.27 -25.07 6.97
C ASP A 271 -28.18 -25.21 8.04
N LEU A 272 -28.26 -24.40 9.09
CA LEU A 272 -27.30 -24.38 10.20
C LEU A 272 -27.79 -25.13 11.44
N ARG A 273 -28.99 -25.73 11.44
CA ARG A 273 -29.56 -26.40 12.62
C ARG A 273 -28.71 -27.54 13.17
N GLU A 274 -27.90 -28.19 12.34
CA GLU A 274 -27.02 -29.29 12.75
C GLU A 274 -25.64 -28.79 13.23
N VAL A 275 -25.30 -27.54 12.93
CA VAL A 275 -23.96 -26.96 13.16
C VAL A 275 -23.99 -25.92 14.29
N VAL A 276 -25.09 -25.18 14.42
CA VAL A 276 -25.25 -24.08 15.36
C VAL A 276 -26.29 -24.45 16.41
N VAL A 277 -25.86 -24.54 17.66
CA VAL A 277 -26.77 -24.64 18.80
C VAL A 277 -27.54 -23.34 18.91
N LYS A 278 -28.85 -23.47 19.18
CA LYS A 278 -29.74 -22.31 19.25
C LYS A 278 -29.22 -21.28 20.27
N GLY A 279 -28.98 -20.05 19.82
CA GLY A 279 -28.49 -18.94 20.65
C GLY A 279 -26.98 -18.89 20.93
N GLU A 280 -26.17 -19.79 20.37
CA GLU A 280 -24.70 -19.77 20.59
C GLU A 280 -23.93 -19.16 19.41
N GLY A 281 -24.51 -19.15 18.20
CA GLY A 281 -23.89 -18.64 16.99
C GLY A 281 -22.55 -19.28 16.63
N LEU A 282 -21.95 -18.79 15.56
CA LEU A 282 -20.64 -19.19 15.07
C LEU A 282 -19.61 -18.12 15.40
N ALA A 283 -18.43 -18.56 15.85
CA ALA A 283 -17.26 -17.71 15.93
C ALA A 283 -16.83 -17.26 14.53
N ARG A 284 -16.17 -16.11 14.44
CA ARG A 284 -15.74 -15.52 13.15
C ARG A 284 -14.95 -16.52 12.30
N GLY A 285 -14.00 -17.26 12.89
CA GLY A 285 -13.21 -18.25 12.15
C GLY A 285 -14.05 -19.37 11.53
N GLU A 286 -15.11 -19.80 12.23
CA GLU A 286 -16.01 -20.86 11.77
C GLU A 286 -16.88 -20.37 10.60
N VAL A 287 -17.34 -19.12 10.63
CA VAL A 287 -18.09 -18.50 9.52
C VAL A 287 -17.22 -18.43 8.25
N TYR A 288 -15.95 -18.08 8.39
CA TYR A 288 -15.01 -18.04 7.26
C TYR A 288 -14.72 -19.44 6.71
N ALA A 289 -14.46 -20.42 7.59
CA ALA A 289 -14.23 -21.80 7.18
C ALA A 289 -15.46 -22.40 6.46
N LEU A 290 -16.66 -22.08 6.94
CA LEU A 290 -17.90 -22.47 6.30
C LEU A 290 -18.07 -21.80 4.93
N ALA A 291 -17.75 -20.51 4.82
CA ALA A 291 -17.75 -19.80 3.53
C ALA A 291 -16.78 -20.45 2.53
N ASP A 292 -15.56 -20.75 2.94
CA ASP A 292 -14.57 -21.45 2.10
C ASP A 292 -15.06 -22.84 1.68
N HIS A 293 -15.71 -23.57 2.57
CA HIS A 293 -16.28 -24.88 2.25
C HIS A 293 -17.42 -24.80 1.23
N LEU A 294 -18.34 -23.84 1.38
CA LEU A 294 -19.56 -23.77 0.58
C LEU A 294 -19.38 -23.08 -0.77
N ILE A 295 -18.60 -21.99 -0.81
CA ILE A 295 -18.42 -21.19 -2.03
C ILE A 295 -16.97 -21.13 -2.53
N GLY A 296 -16.05 -21.85 -1.86
CA GLY A 296 -14.65 -21.96 -2.25
C GLY A 296 -13.78 -20.81 -1.73
N ALA A 297 -12.47 -20.97 -1.80
CA ALA A 297 -11.51 -19.88 -1.61
C ALA A 297 -11.00 -19.42 -2.98
N GLY A 298 -11.25 -18.16 -3.35
CA GLY A 298 -10.87 -17.61 -4.66
C GLY A 298 -10.07 -16.32 -4.54
N ASN A 299 -9.38 -15.96 -5.63
CA ASN A 299 -8.57 -14.74 -5.74
C ASN A 299 -9.46 -13.51 -6.01
N GLY A 300 -10.33 -13.17 -5.06
CA GLY A 300 -11.27 -12.07 -5.17
C GLY A 300 -11.52 -11.40 -3.82
N PHE A 301 -12.64 -10.68 -3.73
CA PHE A 301 -13.04 -9.99 -2.51
C PHE A 301 -14.25 -10.66 -1.88
N ARG A 302 -14.23 -10.81 -0.56
CA ARG A 302 -15.30 -11.44 0.23
C ARG A 302 -15.86 -10.48 1.26
N PHE A 303 -17.18 -10.41 1.32
CA PHE A 303 -17.92 -9.73 2.37
C PHE A 303 -18.68 -10.76 3.21
N ILE A 304 -18.47 -10.74 4.53
CA ILE A 304 -19.24 -11.57 5.47
C ILE A 304 -20.02 -10.69 6.43
N LYS A 305 -21.31 -11.01 6.63
CA LYS A 305 -22.19 -10.34 7.60
C LYS A 305 -23.05 -11.37 8.34
N GLY A 306 -23.12 -11.22 9.66
CA GLY A 306 -24.08 -11.92 10.51
C GLY A 306 -25.38 -11.13 10.66
N PHE A 307 -26.49 -11.84 10.77
CA PHE A 307 -27.83 -11.32 11.03
C PHE A 307 -28.35 -11.98 12.31
N GLY A 308 -27.97 -11.41 13.46
CA GLY A 308 -28.15 -12.05 14.76
C GLY A 308 -27.23 -13.26 14.96
N ASP A 309 -27.61 -14.15 15.87
CA ASP A 309 -26.76 -15.27 16.29
C ASP A 309 -26.88 -16.51 15.39
N GLU A 310 -27.77 -16.50 14.39
CA GLU A 310 -28.14 -17.74 13.69
C GLU A 310 -28.21 -17.63 12.16
N CYS A 311 -28.01 -16.43 11.58
CA CYS A 311 -28.07 -16.26 10.13
C CYS A 311 -26.81 -15.54 9.65
N TYR A 312 -26.21 -16.04 8.57
CA TYR A 312 -24.95 -15.54 8.05
C TYR A 312 -25.01 -15.40 6.53
N LEU A 313 -24.27 -14.43 6.01
CA LEU A 313 -24.12 -14.17 4.58
C LEU A 313 -22.64 -14.05 4.26
N SER A 314 -22.22 -14.71 3.19
CA SER A 314 -20.96 -14.45 2.49
C SER A 314 -21.26 -14.05 1.05
N ILE A 315 -20.67 -12.96 0.57
CA ILE A 315 -20.70 -12.55 -0.83
C ILE A 315 -19.27 -12.47 -1.34
N ASP A 316 -18.98 -13.24 -2.38
CA ASP A 316 -17.70 -13.30 -3.05
C ASP A 316 -17.82 -12.70 -4.45
N PHE A 317 -16.92 -11.79 -4.77
CA PHE A 317 -16.71 -11.30 -6.12
C PHE A 317 -15.35 -11.74 -6.61
N GLN A 318 -15.36 -12.42 -7.76
CA GLN A 318 -14.19 -12.93 -8.44
C GLN A 318 -14.25 -12.56 -9.92
N THR A 319 -13.14 -12.73 -10.61
CA THR A 319 -13.03 -12.44 -12.04
C THR A 319 -12.20 -13.53 -12.71
N ALA A 320 -12.67 -13.99 -13.87
CA ALA A 320 -11.95 -14.91 -14.73
C ALA A 320 -10.93 -14.20 -15.64
N LEU A 321 -10.92 -12.86 -15.64
CA LEU A 321 -9.99 -12.09 -16.43
C LEU A 321 -8.59 -12.14 -15.80
N PRO A 322 -7.52 -12.28 -16.62
CA PRO A 322 -6.17 -12.26 -16.10
C PRO A 322 -5.80 -10.86 -15.60
N SER A 323 -4.97 -10.81 -14.55
CA SER A 323 -4.34 -9.57 -14.11
C SER A 323 -3.38 -9.03 -15.18
N ASN A 324 -3.43 -7.72 -15.39
CA ASN A 324 -2.47 -6.97 -16.22
C ASN A 324 -1.42 -6.24 -15.36
N PHE A 325 -1.34 -6.54 -14.07
CA PHE A 325 -0.42 -5.90 -13.12
C PHE A 325 1.02 -5.89 -13.65
N GLU A 326 1.48 -7.06 -14.08
CA GLU A 326 2.80 -7.31 -14.61
C GLU A 326 3.14 -6.49 -15.87
N VAL A 327 2.17 -6.36 -16.79
CA VAL A 327 2.30 -5.50 -17.97
C VAL A 327 2.34 -4.02 -17.55
N GLY A 328 1.49 -3.65 -16.60
CA GLY A 328 1.43 -2.33 -16.00
C GLY A 328 2.77 -1.92 -15.38
N LEU A 329 3.32 -2.75 -14.50
CA LEU A 329 4.62 -2.56 -13.86
C LEU A 329 5.74 -2.36 -14.88
N GLY A 330 5.85 -3.25 -15.87
CA GLY A 330 6.86 -3.11 -16.92
C GLY A 330 6.72 -1.81 -17.73
N SER A 331 5.49 -1.37 -18.00
CA SER A 331 5.23 -0.13 -18.74
C SER A 331 5.60 1.12 -17.94
N VAL A 332 5.36 1.12 -16.64
CA VAL A 332 5.70 2.21 -15.71
C VAL A 332 7.21 2.33 -15.58
N ALA A 333 7.90 1.23 -15.26
CA ALA A 333 9.35 1.19 -15.12
C ALA A 333 10.07 1.65 -16.40
N LYS A 334 9.66 1.12 -17.56
CA LYS A 334 10.24 1.50 -18.86
C LYS A 334 10.00 2.97 -19.20
N ARG A 335 8.82 3.51 -18.87
CA ARG A 335 8.50 4.92 -19.11
C ARG A 335 9.36 5.82 -18.24
N ALA A 336 9.51 5.47 -16.96
CA ALA A 336 10.31 6.22 -16.00
C ALA A 336 11.76 6.38 -16.47
N VAL A 337 12.43 5.27 -16.76
CA VAL A 337 13.83 5.28 -17.23
C VAL A 337 14.00 6.04 -18.55
N ARG A 338 13.06 5.91 -19.50
CA ARG A 338 13.22 6.50 -20.85
C ARG A 338 12.82 7.95 -20.96
N LYS A 339 11.88 8.42 -20.13
CA LYS A 339 11.27 9.75 -20.28
C LYS A 339 11.64 10.71 -19.15
N GLN A 340 12.01 10.20 -17.99
CA GLN A 340 12.18 11.01 -16.78
C GLN A 340 13.65 11.14 -16.39
N MET A 341 14.44 10.08 -16.55
CA MET A 341 15.89 10.15 -16.36
C MET A 341 16.59 10.81 -17.56
N THR A 342 17.74 11.43 -17.33
CA THR A 342 18.48 12.15 -18.39
C THR A 342 19.26 11.21 -19.31
N GLY A 343 19.63 10.04 -18.80
CA GLY A 343 20.52 9.10 -19.48
C GLY A 343 22.00 9.48 -19.44
N THR A 344 22.35 10.62 -18.83
CA THR A 344 23.73 11.16 -18.80
C THR A 344 24.45 10.90 -17.48
N ARG A 345 23.68 10.61 -16.41
CA ARG A 345 24.17 10.25 -15.08
C ARG A 345 23.75 8.82 -14.73
N PRO A 346 24.36 8.19 -13.71
CA PRO A 346 23.85 6.93 -13.19
C PRO A 346 22.41 7.10 -12.71
N GLY A 347 21.51 6.25 -13.22
CA GLY A 347 20.11 6.19 -12.80
C GLY A 347 19.86 5.08 -11.78
N CYS A 348 18.95 5.32 -10.84
CA CYS A 348 18.42 4.35 -9.90
C CYS A 348 16.90 4.40 -9.95
N LEU A 349 16.25 3.32 -10.41
CA LEU A 349 14.79 3.23 -10.41
C LEU A 349 14.33 2.51 -9.13
N VAL A 350 13.59 3.19 -8.27
CA VAL A 350 12.95 2.61 -7.10
C VAL A 350 11.46 2.40 -7.37
N VAL A 351 10.99 1.16 -7.25
CA VAL A 351 9.60 0.78 -7.48
C VAL A 351 8.99 0.22 -6.20
N GLY A 352 8.04 0.94 -5.61
CA GLY A 352 7.19 0.43 -4.53
C GLY A 352 6.11 -0.49 -5.10
N VAL A 353 6.03 -1.72 -4.60
CA VAL A 353 5.12 -2.76 -5.09
C VAL A 353 4.19 -3.18 -3.97
N GLU A 354 3.07 -2.46 -3.80
CA GLU A 354 2.18 -2.66 -2.64
C GLU A 354 1.49 -4.02 -2.60
N ARG A 355 1.42 -4.72 -3.73
CA ARG A 355 0.90 -6.09 -3.81
C ARG A 355 1.70 -7.08 -2.95
N HIS A 356 2.97 -6.79 -2.68
CA HIS A 356 3.84 -7.68 -1.94
C HIS A 356 4.11 -7.16 -0.52
N SER A 357 3.82 -8.01 0.47
CA SER A 357 4.44 -7.91 1.80
C SER A 357 5.95 -8.14 1.70
N GLY A 358 6.69 -7.78 2.75
CA GLY A 358 8.13 -8.03 2.81
C GLY A 358 8.50 -9.49 2.54
N ALA A 359 7.79 -10.44 3.18
CA ALA A 359 8.02 -11.87 3.01
C ALA A 359 7.69 -12.36 1.58
N SER A 360 6.58 -11.90 0.99
CA SER A 360 6.23 -12.30 -0.38
C SER A 360 7.17 -11.70 -1.43
N LEU A 361 7.67 -10.47 -1.22
CA LEU A 361 8.65 -9.85 -2.10
C LEU A 361 9.98 -10.59 -2.03
N GLU A 362 10.37 -11.02 -0.84
CA GLU A 362 11.54 -11.86 -0.58
C GLU A 362 11.48 -13.21 -1.29
N GLU A 363 10.32 -13.88 -1.25
CA GLU A 363 10.13 -15.12 -1.97
C GLU A 363 10.24 -14.93 -3.49
N VAL A 364 9.56 -13.91 -4.04
CA VAL A 364 9.53 -13.64 -5.49
C VAL A 364 10.89 -13.21 -6.02
N SER A 365 11.67 -12.47 -5.23
CA SER A 365 12.98 -11.94 -5.63
C SER A 365 14.11 -12.97 -5.55
N ARG A 366 14.02 -13.98 -4.68
CA ARG A 366 15.00 -15.08 -4.60
C ARG A 366 14.96 -16.03 -5.78
N GLN A 367 13.85 -16.09 -6.49
CA GLN A 367 13.74 -16.89 -7.70
C GLN A 367 14.46 -16.16 -8.83
N GLU A 368 15.60 -16.67 -9.32
CA GLU A 368 16.28 -16.08 -10.49
C GLU A 368 15.39 -16.07 -11.73
N SER A 369 14.47 -17.05 -11.83
CA SER A 369 13.40 -17.09 -12.83
C SER A 369 12.17 -16.27 -12.44
N GLY A 370 12.19 -15.55 -11.32
CA GLY A 370 11.10 -14.72 -10.83
C GLY A 370 10.83 -13.53 -11.75
N GLU A 371 9.57 -13.14 -11.87
CA GLU A 371 9.14 -12.12 -12.83
C GLU A 371 9.79 -10.76 -12.57
N LEU A 372 9.97 -10.37 -11.30
CA LEU A 372 10.65 -9.12 -10.92
C LEU A 372 12.14 -9.13 -11.31
N ALA A 373 12.83 -10.24 -11.06
CA ALA A 373 14.25 -10.38 -11.41
C ALA A 373 14.46 -10.35 -12.94
N GLN A 374 13.61 -11.03 -13.71
CA GLN A 374 13.64 -10.99 -15.17
C GLN A 374 13.40 -9.58 -15.71
N ARG A 375 12.47 -8.83 -15.10
CA ARG A 375 12.17 -7.44 -15.48
C ARG A 375 13.32 -6.50 -15.18
N ALA A 376 13.87 -6.55 -13.97
CA ALA A 376 15.02 -5.74 -13.61
C ALA A 376 16.19 -6.02 -14.56
N THR A 377 16.53 -7.29 -14.78
CA THR A 377 17.58 -7.72 -15.71
C THR A 377 17.37 -7.19 -17.12
N LYS A 378 16.14 -7.28 -17.64
CA LYS A 378 15.79 -6.74 -18.95
C LYS A 378 15.93 -5.22 -19.00
N LEU A 379 15.46 -4.50 -17.99
CA LEU A 379 15.52 -3.05 -17.95
C LEU A 379 16.96 -2.53 -17.86
N LEU A 380 17.79 -3.16 -17.02
CA LEU A 380 19.21 -2.85 -16.84
C LEU A 380 20.01 -3.09 -18.13
N ARG A 381 19.75 -4.21 -18.82
CA ARG A 381 20.37 -4.50 -20.12
C ARG A 381 19.95 -3.50 -21.20
N ASP A 382 18.68 -3.14 -21.24
CA ASP A 382 18.15 -2.24 -22.28
C ASP A 382 18.47 -0.75 -22.00
N SER A 383 19.03 -0.42 -20.83
CA SER A 383 19.29 0.96 -20.36
C SER A 383 20.67 1.09 -19.70
N PRO A 384 21.75 1.29 -20.48
CA PRO A 384 23.13 1.24 -19.95
C PRO A 384 23.47 2.26 -18.85
N HIS A 385 22.75 3.39 -18.80
CA HIS A 385 22.93 4.42 -17.76
C HIS A 385 22.27 4.03 -16.42
N LEU A 386 21.34 3.07 -16.41
CA LEU A 386 20.66 2.62 -15.21
C LEU A 386 21.63 1.76 -14.40
N ALA A 387 22.06 2.27 -13.24
CA ALA A 387 22.97 1.60 -12.34
C ALA A 387 22.26 0.54 -11.49
N SER A 388 21.01 0.77 -11.10
CA SER A 388 20.22 -0.23 -10.37
C SER A 388 18.70 -0.09 -10.56
N VAL A 389 18.00 -1.21 -10.28
CA VAL A 389 16.56 -1.25 -10.02
C VAL A 389 16.34 -1.74 -8.60
N VAL A 390 15.52 -1.03 -7.83
CA VAL A 390 15.18 -1.37 -6.45
C VAL A 390 13.67 -1.64 -6.38
N TYR A 391 13.27 -2.80 -5.88
CA TYR A 391 11.89 -3.07 -5.50
C TYR A 391 11.70 -2.90 -4.01
N VAL A 392 10.61 -2.26 -3.60
CA VAL A 392 10.28 -1.98 -2.20
C VAL A 392 8.91 -2.55 -1.88
N SER A 393 8.80 -3.33 -0.80
CA SER A 393 7.52 -3.91 -0.37
C SER A 393 6.56 -2.84 0.16
N ALA A 394 5.29 -3.20 0.37
CA ALA A 394 4.42 -2.41 1.22
C ALA A 394 5.04 -2.24 2.63
N PRO A 395 4.91 -1.07 3.26
CA PRO A 395 5.38 -0.85 4.63
C PRO A 395 4.50 -1.60 5.63
N ILE A 396 5.14 -2.15 6.66
CA ILE A 396 4.47 -2.74 7.83
C ILE A 396 4.97 -2.02 9.08
N LEU A 397 4.06 -1.74 10.02
CA LEU A 397 4.44 -1.29 11.36
C LEU A 397 4.92 -2.48 12.16
N GLU A 398 6.21 -2.50 12.51
CA GLU A 398 6.80 -3.55 13.36
C GLU A 398 7.39 -2.95 14.64
N ARG A 399 7.38 -3.76 15.71
CA ARG A 399 8.13 -3.47 16.93
C ARG A 399 9.61 -3.75 16.71
N VAL A 400 10.44 -2.77 17.07
CA VAL A 400 11.89 -2.86 16.99
C VAL A 400 12.43 -2.95 18.42
N GLU A 401 13.07 -4.07 18.75
CA GLU A 401 13.71 -4.27 20.05
C GLU A 401 15.21 -3.97 19.97
N ALA A 402 15.74 -3.25 20.97
CA ALA A 402 17.17 -3.00 21.11
C ALA A 402 17.89 -4.30 21.49
N ALA A 403 18.92 -4.68 20.73
CA ALA A 403 19.88 -5.69 21.16
C ALA A 403 21.29 -5.06 21.20
N ASP A 404 22.09 -5.51 22.17
CA ASP A 404 23.40 -4.91 22.56
C ASP A 404 24.46 -4.89 21.44
N ASP A 405 24.23 -5.62 20.33
CA ASP A 405 25.16 -5.74 19.19
C ASP A 405 24.59 -5.12 17.89
N GLY A 406 23.50 -4.37 17.99
CA GLY A 406 22.71 -3.86 16.87
C GLY A 406 21.29 -4.44 16.84
N TRP A 407 20.34 -3.66 16.31
CA TRP A 407 18.90 -3.96 16.30
C TRP A 407 18.57 -5.25 15.55
N ARG A 408 17.79 -6.15 16.17
CA ARG A 408 17.25 -7.36 15.54
C ARG A 408 15.72 -7.26 15.47
N CYS A 409 15.15 -7.60 14.32
CA CYS A 409 13.70 -7.72 14.16
C CYS A 409 13.21 -8.96 14.94
N ALA A 410 12.17 -8.82 15.75
CA ALA A 410 11.43 -9.96 16.28
C ALA A 410 10.59 -10.57 15.15
N GLY A 411 11.20 -11.48 14.38
CA GLY A 411 10.50 -12.20 13.33
C GLY A 411 9.45 -13.14 13.93
N GLY A 412 8.18 -12.92 13.60
CA GLY A 412 7.11 -13.89 13.83
C GLY A 412 5.92 -13.34 14.58
N LEU A 413 4.73 -13.67 14.04
CA LEU A 413 3.41 -13.50 14.61
C LEU A 413 3.42 -13.68 16.15
N ALA A 414 3.41 -12.58 16.91
CA ALA A 414 3.29 -12.64 18.36
C ALA A 414 1.98 -11.97 18.79
N VAL A 415 1.05 -12.85 19.18
CA VAL A 415 -0.09 -12.55 20.03
C VAL A 415 0.40 -11.81 21.27
N LEU A 416 -0.29 -10.72 21.60
CA LEU A 416 -0.11 -9.97 22.84
C LEU A 416 -0.35 -10.87 24.05
N GLU A 417 0.68 -11.11 24.86
CA GLU A 417 0.59 -11.22 26.32
C GLU A 417 2.01 -11.17 26.91
N GLY A 418 2.32 -10.10 27.66
CA GLY A 418 3.61 -10.00 28.36
C GLY A 418 3.96 -8.57 28.78
N GLN A 419 3.75 -8.27 30.06
CA GLN A 419 4.19 -7.05 30.73
C GLN A 419 5.71 -7.01 30.81
N GLY A 420 6.33 -6.05 30.12
CA GLY A 420 7.73 -5.69 30.30
C GLY A 420 7.93 -4.22 29.93
N GLU A 421 8.31 -3.40 30.91
CA GLU A 421 8.63 -1.96 30.75
C GLU A 421 9.99 -1.76 30.05
N GLY A 422 10.15 -2.30 28.84
CA GLY A 422 11.22 -1.92 27.92
C GLY A 422 10.77 -0.72 27.09
N LEU A 423 11.68 0.18 26.70
CA LEU A 423 11.38 1.21 25.71
C LEU A 423 11.05 0.55 24.37
N ILE A 424 9.76 0.50 24.01
CA ILE A 424 9.30 -0.05 22.73
C ILE A 424 9.35 1.08 21.70
N SER A 425 10.20 0.95 20.68
CA SER A 425 10.13 1.76 19.47
C SER A 425 9.43 0.96 18.37
N GLU A 426 8.44 1.56 17.70
CA GLU A 426 7.80 1.00 16.51
C GLU A 426 8.18 1.83 15.28
N GLY A 427 8.38 1.18 14.14
CA GLY A 427 8.79 1.85 12.90
C GLY A 427 8.10 1.25 11.68
N GLU A 428 7.92 2.07 10.63
CA GLU A 428 7.53 1.56 9.33
C GLU A 428 8.74 0.89 8.67
N LEU A 429 8.60 -0.41 8.40
CA LEU A 429 9.60 -1.24 7.75
C LEU A 429 9.13 -1.67 6.38
N SER A 430 9.98 -1.43 5.38
CA SER A 430 9.84 -2.03 4.05
C SER A 430 11.07 -2.85 3.72
N ARG A 431 10.86 -4.01 3.09
CA ARG A 431 11.93 -4.85 2.52
C ARG A 431 12.30 -4.32 1.15
N THR A 432 13.59 -4.36 0.85
CA THR A 432 14.16 -3.82 -0.39
C THR A 432 14.95 -4.89 -1.11
N TYR A 433 14.75 -4.99 -2.41
CA TYR A 433 15.45 -5.91 -3.29
C TYR A 433 16.12 -5.15 -4.42
N VAL A 434 17.44 -5.27 -4.52
CA VAL A 434 18.26 -4.44 -5.41
C VAL A 434 18.90 -5.30 -6.48
N PHE A 435 18.77 -4.84 -7.73
CA PHE A 435 19.42 -5.41 -8.91
C PHE A 435 20.39 -4.38 -9.47
N ASP A 436 21.68 -4.59 -9.28
CA ASP A 436 22.73 -3.73 -9.84
C ASP A 436 23.00 -4.08 -11.32
N ASN A 437 23.55 -3.12 -12.09
CA ASN A 437 23.92 -3.30 -13.48
C ASN A 437 25.43 -3.54 -13.67
N PRO A 438 25.93 -4.79 -13.57
CA PRO A 438 27.35 -5.09 -13.74
C PRO A 438 27.84 -4.89 -15.19
N ALA A 439 26.92 -4.80 -16.16
CA ALA A 439 27.22 -4.61 -17.58
C ALA A 439 26.94 -3.18 -18.06
N GLY A 440 26.50 -2.28 -17.17
CA GLY A 440 26.15 -0.90 -17.49
C GLY A 440 27.36 0.03 -17.56
N HIS A 441 27.11 1.33 -17.73
CA HIS A 441 28.14 2.36 -17.72
C HIS A 441 28.77 2.58 -16.33
N TYR A 442 28.10 2.13 -15.26
CA TYR A 442 28.49 2.40 -13.87
C TYR A 442 28.56 1.14 -12.99
N PRO A 443 29.34 0.10 -13.38
CA PRO A 443 29.32 -1.20 -12.72
C PRO A 443 29.93 -1.21 -11.31
N HIS A 444 30.70 -0.17 -10.97
CA HIS A 444 31.40 -0.04 -9.69
C HIS A 444 30.55 0.63 -8.60
N LEU A 445 29.42 1.28 -8.94
CA LEU A 445 28.62 2.02 -7.94
C LEU A 445 27.92 1.11 -6.93
N ARG A 446 27.58 -0.13 -7.31
CA ARG A 446 26.98 -1.16 -6.44
C ARG A 446 25.99 -0.59 -5.42
N LEU A 447 24.91 0.03 -5.92
CA LEU A 447 23.94 0.75 -5.10
C LEU A 447 23.22 -0.17 -4.10
N SER A 448 23.28 -1.49 -4.30
CA SER A 448 22.91 -2.49 -3.28
C SER A 448 23.53 -2.23 -1.90
N ARG A 449 24.76 -1.69 -1.83
CA ARG A 449 25.41 -1.32 -0.57
C ARG A 449 24.68 -0.20 0.18
N LEU A 450 24.05 0.73 -0.54
CA LEU A 450 23.33 1.86 0.05
C LEU A 450 21.92 1.48 0.50
N PHE A 451 21.22 0.64 -0.27
CA PHE A 451 19.86 0.23 0.07
C PHE A 451 19.81 -0.94 1.07
N GLY A 452 20.93 -1.65 1.25
CA GLY A 452 21.04 -2.83 2.10
C GLY A 452 20.37 -4.05 1.48
N VAL A 453 20.93 -5.24 1.75
CA VAL A 453 20.22 -6.51 1.52
C VAL A 453 19.43 -6.79 2.79
N GLY A 454 18.13 -6.53 2.74
CA GLY A 454 17.21 -6.84 3.83
C GLY A 454 16.66 -8.25 3.70
#